data_AF-A0A4P7W6H3-F1
#
_entry.id   AF-A0A4P7W6H3-F1
#
_cell.length_a   1.000
_cell.length_b   1.000
_cell.length_c   1.000
_cell.angle_alpha   90.00
_cell.angle_beta   90.00
_cell.angle_gamma   90.00
#
_symmetry.space_group_name_H-M   'P 1'
#
loop_
_entity.id
_entity.type
_entity.pdbx_description
1 polymer ?
#
loop_
_entity_poly.entity_id
_entity_poly.type
_entity_poly.pdbx_seq_one_letter_code
_entity_poly.pdbx_strand_id
1 'polypeptide(L)'
;MAVWSYNDCINHARGNNIALRQSILSEESAALSLEKAQGEWQPSLDFGTNQGYSNAPWSNGSSNAYTSNYNLNASRTVWDGGKRESAIRRGKTDVERLRYATDNTLRNIRTEILSAYKAIRYE
;
A
#
# COMPACT_ATOMS: atom_id res chain seq x y z
N MET A 1 -6.24 -41.99 -7.77
CA MET A 1 -5.65 -40.63 -7.67
C MET A 1 -5.62 -40.05 -9.07
N ALA A 2 -6.08 -38.81 -9.25
CA ALA A 2 -6.04 -38.17 -10.56
C ALA A 2 -4.59 -37.75 -10.91
N VAL A 3 -4.14 -38.04 -12.13
CA VAL A 3 -2.84 -37.59 -12.63
C VAL A 3 -2.96 -36.10 -12.96
N TRP A 4 -2.11 -35.28 -12.35
CA TRP A 4 -2.11 -33.83 -12.60
C TRP A 4 -1.43 -33.52 -13.92
N SER A 5 -2.05 -32.66 -14.73
CA SER A 5 -1.42 -32.08 -15.91
C SER A 5 -0.46 -30.94 -15.54
N TYR A 6 0.43 -30.55 -16.45
CA TYR A 6 1.27 -29.36 -16.27
C TYR A 6 0.44 -28.11 -15.92
N ASN A 7 -0.71 -27.91 -16.56
CA ASN A 7 -1.60 -26.78 -16.27
C ASN A 7 -2.19 -26.85 -14.85
N ASP A 8 -2.48 -28.04 -14.33
CA ASP A 8 -2.95 -28.20 -12.96
C ASP A 8 -1.87 -27.78 -11.96
N CYS A 9 -0.61 -28.16 -12.22
CA CYS A 9 0.54 -27.72 -11.42
C CYS A 9 0.70 -26.19 -11.46
N ILE A 10 0.58 -25.56 -12.63
CA ILE A 10 0.65 -24.09 -12.75
C ILE A 10 -0.48 -23.40 -11.99
N ASN A 11 -1.72 -23.87 -12.15
CA ASN A 11 -2.88 -23.27 -11.49
C ASN A 11 -2.77 -23.39 -9.97
N HIS A 12 -2.33 -24.55 -9.47
CA HIS A 12 -2.07 -24.75 -8.06
C HIS A 12 -0.96 -23.81 -7.55
N ALA A 13 0.15 -23.69 -8.29
CA ALA A 13 1.25 -22.80 -7.92
C ALA A 13 0.86 -21.32 -7.95
N ARG A 14 0.01 -20.88 -8.89
CA ARG A 14 -0.51 -19.50 -8.90
C ARG A 14 -1.27 -19.16 -7.62
N GLY A 15 -2.04 -20.14 -7.12
CA GLY A 15 -2.77 -20.01 -5.87
C GLY A 15 -1.87 -20.08 -4.65
N ASN A 16 -0.83 -20.92 -4.64
CA ASN A 16 -0.15 -21.34 -3.40
C ASN A 16 1.32 -20.93 -3.30
N ASN A 17 1.95 -20.43 -4.37
CA ASN A 17 3.35 -20.04 -4.34
C ASN A 17 3.53 -18.71 -3.58
N ILE A 18 4.28 -18.78 -2.48
CA ILE A 18 4.49 -17.65 -1.57
C ILE A 18 5.29 -16.53 -2.24
N ALA A 19 6.32 -16.86 -3.04
CA ALA A 19 7.13 -15.86 -3.73
C ALA A 19 6.29 -15.06 -4.74
N LEU A 20 5.40 -15.73 -5.49
CA LEU A 20 4.47 -15.06 -6.39
C LEU A 20 3.49 -14.14 -5.62
N ARG A 21 2.91 -14.63 -4.51
CA ARG A 21 2.03 -13.80 -3.66
C ARG A 21 2.75 -12.56 -3.13
N GLN A 22 3.99 -12.70 -2.68
CA GLN A 22 4.81 -11.57 -2.22
C GLN A 22 5.08 -10.56 -3.34
N SER A 23 5.35 -11.02 -4.57
CA SER A 23 5.54 -10.13 -5.71
C SER A 23 4.26 -9.36 -6.05
N ILE A 24 3.11 -10.03 -6.06
CA ILE A 24 1.79 -9.40 -6.29
C ILE A 24 1.50 -8.34 -5.21
N LEU A 25 1.73 -8.66 -3.94
CA LEU A 25 1.55 -7.71 -2.84
C LEU A 25 2.48 -6.49 -2.96
N SER A 26 3.70 -6.69 -3.47
CA SER A 26 4.65 -5.61 -3.70
C SER A 26 4.16 -4.69 -4.82
N GLU A 27 3.68 -5.26 -5.93
CA GLU A 27 3.05 -4.53 -7.04
C GLU A 27 1.83 -3.72 -6.57
N GLU A 28 0.93 -4.34 -5.81
CA GLU A 28 -0.25 -3.69 -5.25
C GLU A 28 0.12 -2.56 -4.27
N SER A 29 1.09 -2.79 -3.39
CA SER A 29 1.59 -1.76 -2.47
C SER A 29 2.16 -0.54 -3.22
N ALA A 30 2.81 -0.75 -4.36
CA ALA A 30 3.28 0.36 -5.18
C ALA A 30 2.13 1.09 -5.89
N ALA A 31 1.09 0.36 -6.34
CA ALA A 31 -0.10 0.97 -6.92
C ALA A 31 -0.83 1.85 -5.89
N LEU A 32 -1.00 1.36 -4.66
CA LEU A 32 -1.55 2.13 -3.54
C LEU A 32 -0.67 3.34 -3.18
N SER A 33 0.65 3.19 -3.25
CA SER A 33 1.57 4.32 -3.01
C SER A 33 1.45 5.40 -4.09
N LEU A 34 1.27 5.00 -5.35
CA LEU A 34 0.99 5.92 -6.45
C LEU A 34 -0.37 6.61 -6.28
N GLU A 35 -1.41 5.88 -5.91
CA GLU A 35 -2.73 6.43 -5.63
C GLU A 35 -2.67 7.43 -4.47
N LYS A 36 -1.98 7.09 -3.39
CA LYS A 36 -1.73 8.02 -2.28
C LYS A 36 -1.04 9.30 -2.76
N ALA A 37 0.03 9.18 -3.55
CA ALA A 37 0.75 10.33 -4.11
C ALA A 37 -0.14 11.22 -5.02
N GLN A 38 -1.07 10.61 -5.76
CA GLN A 38 -2.08 11.34 -6.53
C GLN A 38 -3.09 12.03 -5.60
N GLY A 39 -3.51 11.34 -4.54
CA GLY A 39 -4.43 11.84 -3.51
C GLY A 39 -3.88 13.06 -2.76
N GLU A 40 -2.56 13.19 -2.63
CA GLU A 40 -1.99 14.37 -1.96
C GLU A 40 -2.28 15.70 -2.68
N TRP A 41 -2.72 15.69 -3.95
CA TRP A 41 -3.20 16.90 -4.67
C TRP A 41 -4.58 17.39 -4.20
N GLN A 42 -5.31 16.52 -3.51
CA GLN A 42 -6.60 16.86 -2.93
C GLN A 42 -6.40 17.71 -1.67
N PRO A 43 -7.39 18.54 -1.31
CA PRO A 43 -7.36 19.24 -0.03
C PRO A 43 -7.32 18.24 1.14
N SER A 44 -6.53 18.53 2.17
CA SER A 44 -6.66 17.88 3.48
C SER A 44 -7.78 18.52 4.27
N LEU A 45 -8.42 17.72 5.12
CA LEU A 45 -9.42 18.16 6.08
C LEU A 45 -9.12 17.51 7.43
N ASP A 46 -8.86 18.34 8.42
CA ASP A 46 -8.46 17.91 9.76
C ASP A 46 -9.45 18.46 10.78
N PHE A 47 -10.05 17.58 11.57
CA PHE A 47 -10.97 17.94 12.64
C PHE A 47 -10.31 17.66 14.00
N GLY A 48 -10.31 18.65 14.88
CA GLY A 48 -9.78 18.53 16.22
C GLY A 48 -10.79 18.97 17.27
N THR A 49 -10.89 18.21 18.35
CA THR A 49 -11.58 18.63 19.57
C THR A 49 -10.62 18.56 20.74
N ASN A 50 -10.61 19.59 21.58
CA ASN A 50 -9.79 19.64 22.78
C ASN A 50 -10.65 20.08 23.96
N GLN A 51 -10.71 19.25 24.98
CA GLN A 51 -11.37 19.54 26.25
C GLN A 51 -10.31 19.59 27.34
N GLY A 52 -10.30 20.66 28.11
CA GLY A 52 -9.30 20.90 29.14
C GLY A 52 -9.95 21.40 30.41
N TYR A 53 -9.61 20.79 31.53
CA TYR A 53 -9.99 21.26 32.86
C TYR A 53 -8.75 21.71 33.60
N SER A 54 -8.78 22.90 34.18
CA SER A 54 -7.72 23.42 35.04
C SER A 54 -8.29 23.87 36.38
N ASN A 55 -7.52 23.62 37.44
CA ASN A 55 -7.81 24.09 38.79
C ASN A 55 -6.64 24.97 39.23
N ALA A 56 -6.93 26.21 39.61
CA ALA A 56 -5.94 27.14 40.15
C ALA A 56 -6.24 27.43 41.64
N PRO A 57 -5.73 26.61 42.58
CA PRO A 57 -6.17 26.63 43.98
C PRO A 57 -5.69 27.84 44.79
N TRP A 58 -4.68 28.59 44.32
CA TRP A 58 -4.18 29.82 44.96
C TRP A 58 -4.56 31.11 44.20
N SER A 59 -5.47 31.01 43.23
CA SER A 59 -6.05 32.17 42.55
C SER A 59 -7.03 32.89 43.48
N ASN A 60 -7.15 34.22 43.37
CA ASN A 60 -8.03 35.05 44.21
C ASN A 60 -9.51 34.93 43.80
N GLY A 61 -10.00 33.69 43.68
CA GLY A 61 -11.34 33.28 43.25
C GLY A 61 -11.36 31.76 43.00
N SER A 62 -12.46 31.08 43.31
CA SER A 62 -12.63 29.65 42.99
C SER A 62 -12.55 29.46 41.48
N SER A 63 -11.39 29.04 40.98
CA SER A 63 -11.08 29.15 39.55
C SER A 63 -10.84 27.76 38.97
N ASN A 64 -11.86 26.90 39.11
CA ASN A 64 -12.00 25.74 38.22
C ASN A 64 -12.40 26.27 36.85
N ALA A 65 -11.56 26.09 35.83
CA ALA A 65 -11.87 26.46 34.47
C ALA A 65 -12.02 25.20 33.62
N TYR A 66 -13.15 25.10 32.93
CA TYR A 66 -13.38 24.08 31.92
C TYR A 66 -13.38 24.76 30.56
N THR A 67 -12.57 24.23 29.65
CA THR A 67 -12.38 24.73 28.29
C THR A 67 -12.74 23.63 27.31
N SER A 68 -13.44 23.99 26.24
CA SER A 68 -13.76 23.10 25.14
C SER A 68 -13.57 23.86 23.84
N ASN A 69 -12.74 23.32 22.97
CA ASN A 69 -12.41 23.90 21.68
C ASN A 69 -12.68 22.87 20.59
N TYR A 70 -13.33 23.29 19.52
CA TYR A 70 -13.58 22.50 18.32
C TYR A 70 -12.98 23.26 17.14
N ASN A 71 -12.18 22.59 16.33
CA ASN A 71 -11.54 23.17 15.16
C ASN A 71 -11.71 22.27 13.95
N LEU A 72 -11.87 22.90 12.79
CA LEU A 72 -11.88 22.25 11.49
C LEU A 72 -10.91 23.03 10.59
N ASN A 73 -9.88 22.37 10.09
CA ASN A 73 -8.87 22.96 9.23
C ASN A 73 -8.93 22.29 7.86
N ALA A 74 -9.01 23.10 6.80
CA ALA A 74 -8.88 22.62 5.43
C ALA A 74 -7.64 23.26 4.81
N SER A 75 -6.80 22.45 4.17
CA SER A 75 -5.58 22.96 3.52
C SER A 75 -5.39 22.32 2.16
N ARG A 76 -4.86 23.08 1.18
CA ARG A 76 -4.54 22.53 -0.13
C ARG A 76 -3.27 23.16 -0.67
N THR A 77 -2.37 22.32 -1.15
CA THR A 77 -1.21 22.77 -1.93
C THR A 77 -1.67 23.14 -3.33
N VAL A 78 -1.52 24.41 -3.72
CA VAL A 78 -1.81 24.86 -5.09
C VAL A 78 -0.63 24.60 -6.02
N TRP A 79 0.59 24.81 -5.53
CA TRP A 79 1.83 24.55 -6.26
C TRP A 79 3.00 24.35 -5.29
N ASP A 80 3.90 23.42 -5.61
CA ASP A 80 5.06 23.08 -4.77
C ASP A 80 6.37 22.92 -5.57
N GLY A 81 6.45 23.55 -6.74
CA GLY A 81 7.65 23.49 -7.58
C GLY A 81 7.79 22.21 -8.40
N GLY A 82 6.70 21.48 -8.65
CA GLY A 82 6.73 20.26 -9.49
C GLY A 82 7.09 18.99 -8.72
N LYS A 83 7.18 19.07 -7.38
CA LYS A 83 7.66 17.98 -6.53
C LYS A 83 6.67 16.82 -6.55
N ARG A 84 5.38 17.11 -6.41
CA ARG A 84 4.31 16.11 -6.44
C ARG A 84 4.13 15.48 -7.82
N GLU A 85 4.19 16.25 -8.92
CA GLU A 85 4.13 15.69 -10.27
C GLU A 85 5.30 14.72 -10.53
N SER A 86 6.49 15.10 -10.07
CA SER A 86 7.68 14.25 -10.17
C SER A 86 7.54 12.97 -9.35
N ALA A 87 6.95 13.05 -8.14
CA ALA A 87 6.66 11.89 -7.32
C ALA A 87 5.67 10.93 -7.98
N ILE A 88 4.59 11.44 -8.57
CA ILE A 88 3.61 10.64 -9.33
C ILE A 88 4.27 9.97 -10.53
N ARG A 89 5.11 10.69 -11.27
CA ARG A 89 5.82 10.13 -12.43
C ARG A 89 6.74 8.97 -12.01
N ARG A 90 7.49 9.13 -10.92
CA ARG A 90 8.30 8.04 -10.35
C ARG A 90 7.43 6.87 -9.91
N GLY A 91 6.32 7.13 -9.23
CA GLY A 91 5.39 6.08 -8.78
C GLY A 91 4.82 5.25 -9.92
N LYS A 92 4.48 5.87 -11.07
CA LYS A 92 4.03 5.15 -12.27
C LYS A 92 5.09 4.16 -12.77
N THR A 93 6.32 4.62 -12.91
CA THR A 93 7.45 3.76 -13.32
C THR A 93 7.71 2.65 -12.29
N ASP A 94 7.52 2.94 -11.00
CA ASP A 94 7.70 1.96 -9.93
C ASP A 94 6.67 0.81 -10.00
N VAL A 95 5.40 1.15 -10.25
CA VAL A 95 4.31 0.19 -10.48
C VAL A 95 4.61 -0.69 -11.70
N GLU A 96 5.01 -0.10 -12.82
CA GLU A 96 5.38 -0.85 -14.03
C GLU A 96 6.56 -1.80 -13.76
N ARG A 97 7.58 -1.34 -13.04
CA ARG A 97 8.73 -2.17 -12.66
C ARG A 97 8.29 -3.39 -11.85
N LEU A 98 7.41 -3.20 -10.86
CA LEU A 98 6.95 -4.28 -10.00
C LEU A 98 6.02 -5.24 -10.72
N ARG A 99 5.18 -4.75 -11.64
CA ARG A 99 4.42 -5.61 -12.56
C ARG A 99 5.35 -6.52 -13.37
N TYR A 100 6.42 -5.98 -13.95
CA TYR A 100 7.41 -6.80 -14.66
C TYR A 100 8.12 -7.80 -13.74
N ALA A 101 8.38 -7.44 -12.48
CA ALA A 101 8.95 -8.35 -11.49
C ALA A 101 7.99 -9.51 -11.16
N THR A 102 6.69 -9.25 -11.02
CA THR A 102 5.65 -10.27 -10.85
C THR A 102 5.56 -11.20 -12.05
N ASP A 103 5.55 -10.63 -13.27
CA ASP A 103 5.55 -11.41 -14.50
C ASP A 103 6.79 -12.31 -14.61
N ASN A 104 7.97 -11.81 -14.24
CA ASN A 104 9.20 -12.58 -14.24
C ASN A 104 9.16 -13.72 -13.21
N THR A 105 8.64 -13.45 -12.01
CA THR A 105 8.44 -14.46 -10.97
C THR A 105 7.53 -15.59 -11.47
N LEU A 106 6.42 -15.25 -12.14
CA LEU A 106 5.53 -16.24 -12.73
C LEU A 106 6.20 -17.05 -13.85
N ARG A 107 7.04 -16.42 -14.67
CA ARG A 107 7.82 -17.11 -15.72
C ARG A 107 8.83 -18.10 -15.13
N ASN A 108 9.52 -17.72 -14.07
CA ASN A 108 10.46 -18.61 -13.37
C ASN A 108 9.74 -19.81 -12.78
N ILE A 109 8.62 -19.60 -12.07
CA ILE A 109 7.79 -20.67 -11.52
C ILE A 109 7.31 -21.64 -12.62
N ARG A 110 6.88 -21.13 -13.77
CA ARG A 110 6.51 -21.97 -14.92
C ARG A 110 7.67 -22.85 -15.38
N THR A 111 8.87 -22.29 -15.44
CA THR A 111 10.08 -23.01 -15.88
C THR A 111 10.49 -24.08 -14.87
N GLU A 112 10.44 -23.77 -13.57
CA GLU A 112 10.71 -24.71 -12.48
C GLU A 112 9.72 -25.89 -12.50
N ILE A 113 8.42 -25.60 -12.63
CA ILE A 113 7.37 -26.62 -12.71
C ILE A 113 7.54 -27.47 -13.97
N LEU A 114 7.90 -26.87 -15.11
CA LEU A 114 8.14 -27.61 -16.35
C LEU A 114 9.30 -28.59 -16.19
N SER A 115 10.38 -28.17 -15.54
CA SER A 115 11.54 -29.02 -15.26
C SER A 115 11.15 -30.21 -14.38
N ALA A 116 10.47 -29.94 -13.26
CA ALA A 116 10.01 -30.98 -12.33
C ALA A 116 9.00 -31.95 -12.97
N TYR A 117 8.05 -31.42 -13.76
CA TYR A 117 7.04 -32.22 -14.44
C TYR A 117 7.68 -33.19 -15.45
N LYS A 118 8.69 -32.75 -16.20
CA LYS A 118 9.44 -33.61 -17.12
C LYS A 118 10.20 -34.70 -16.34
N ALA A 119 10.92 -34.34 -15.29
CA ALA A 119 11.66 -35.32 -14.49
C ALA A 119 10.76 -36.45 -13.96
N ILE A 120 9.59 -36.11 -13.41
CA ILE A 120 8.66 -37.11 -12.85
C ILE A 120 8.00 -37.97 -13.94
N ARG A 121 7.79 -37.44 -15.15
CA ARG A 121 7.02 -38.13 -16.21
C ARG A 121 7.88 -38.96 -17.16
N TYR A 122 9.17 -38.69 -17.22
CA TYR A 122 10.14 -39.40 -18.06
C TYR A 122 11.09 -40.31 -17.25
N GLU A 123 10.81 -40.51 -15.96
CA GLU A 123 11.34 -41.63 -15.14
C GLU A 123 10.38 -42.84 -15.15
#